data_AF-A0A0S1NFX0-F1
#
_entry.id   AF-A0A0S1NFX0-F1
#
_cell.length_a   1.000
_cell.length_b   1.000
_cell.length_c   1.000
_cell.angle_alpha   90.00
_cell.angle_beta   90.00
_cell.angle_gamma   90.00
#
_symmetry.space_group_name_H-M   'P 1'
#
loop_
_entity.id
_entity.type
_entity.pdbx_description
1 polymer ?
#
loop_
_entity_poly.entity_id
_entity_poly.type
_entity_poly.pdbx_seq_one_letter_code
_entity_poly.pdbx_strand_id
1 'polypeptide(L)'
;GTALGNLKQIYYYNEKAKTENKESHDQFLQHTILFKGFFTNHSWYNDLLVDFDSKDIVDKYKGKKVDLYGAYYGYQCAGGTPNKTACMYGGVTLHDNNRLTEEKKVPINLWLDGKQNTVPLETVKTNKKNVTVQELDLQARRYLQEKYNLYNSDVFDGKVQRGLIVFHT
;
A
#
# COMPACT_ATOMS: atom_id res chain seq x y z
N GLY A 1 19.10 -5.77 -14.16
CA GLY A 1 18.96 -5.78 -12.69
C GLY A 1 17.52 -6.08 -12.31
N THR A 2 17.28 -6.71 -11.17
CA THR A 2 15.93 -7.15 -10.72
C THR A 2 15.06 -6.04 -10.14
N ALA A 3 15.67 -4.90 -9.76
CA ALA A 3 14.97 -3.79 -9.11
C ALA A 3 13.74 -3.28 -9.88
N LEU A 4 13.88 -3.08 -11.19
CA LEU A 4 12.78 -2.60 -12.04
C LEU A 4 11.61 -3.60 -12.10
N GLY A 5 11.94 -4.89 -12.24
CA GLY A 5 10.95 -5.97 -12.19
C GLY A 5 10.25 -6.04 -10.84
N ASN A 6 10.97 -5.86 -9.74
CA ASN A 6 10.39 -5.86 -8.39
C ASN A 6 9.47 -4.65 -8.15
N LEU A 7 9.78 -3.48 -8.72
CA LEU A 7 8.87 -2.33 -8.67
C LEU A 7 7.57 -2.63 -9.43
N LYS A 8 7.67 -3.16 -10.65
CA LYS A 8 6.49 -3.61 -11.40
C LYS A 8 5.69 -4.65 -10.61
N GLN A 9 6.39 -5.60 -9.98
CA GLN A 9 5.78 -6.63 -9.14
C GLN A 9 4.97 -6.00 -8.00
N ILE A 10 5.54 -5.09 -7.21
CA ILE A 10 4.87 -4.46 -6.06
C ILE A 10 3.68 -3.56 -6.48
N TYR A 11 3.87 -2.73 -7.49
CA TYR A 11 2.87 -1.71 -7.85
C TYR A 11 1.78 -2.23 -8.78
N TYR A 12 2.01 -3.33 -9.52
CA TYR A 12 1.08 -3.84 -10.53
C TYR A 12 0.59 -5.27 -10.28
N TYR A 13 1.48 -6.22 -10.00
CA TYR A 13 1.09 -7.64 -9.90
C TYR A 13 0.72 -8.10 -8.49
N ASN A 14 1.35 -7.53 -7.47
CA ASN A 14 1.17 -7.98 -6.09
C ASN A 14 -0.22 -7.68 -5.56
N GLU A 15 -0.72 -8.64 -4.80
CA GLU A 15 -1.86 -8.47 -3.92
C GLU A 15 -1.55 -7.44 -2.82
N LYS A 16 -2.62 -6.83 -2.30
CA LYS A 16 -2.55 -5.76 -1.31
C LYS A 16 -3.39 -6.17 -0.12
N ALA A 17 -2.93 -5.87 1.08
CA ALA A 17 -3.78 -5.95 2.26
C ALA A 17 -4.77 -4.79 2.17
N LYS A 18 -6.06 -5.10 2.02
CA LYS A 18 -7.14 -4.12 2.03
C LYS A 18 -8.30 -4.66 2.87
N THR A 19 -8.39 -4.24 4.13
CA THR A 19 -9.45 -4.66 5.04
C THR A 19 -9.77 -3.56 6.04
N GLU A 20 -10.98 -3.58 6.58
CA GLU A 20 -11.50 -2.56 7.49
C GLU A 20 -11.82 -3.16 8.85
N ASN A 21 -11.83 -2.33 9.90
CA ASN A 21 -12.26 -2.68 11.25
C ASN A 21 -11.56 -3.93 11.83
N LYS A 22 -10.24 -4.00 11.67
CA LYS A 22 -9.38 -4.99 12.34
C LYS A 22 -8.85 -4.43 13.65
N GLU A 23 -8.49 -5.31 14.56
CA GLU A 23 -7.83 -4.94 15.82
C GLU A 23 -6.77 -5.99 16.14
N SER A 24 -5.64 -5.55 16.68
CA SER A 24 -4.65 -6.46 17.27
C SER A 24 -3.84 -5.75 18.36
N HIS A 25 -3.56 -6.49 19.43
CA HIS A 25 -2.60 -6.12 20.48
C HIS A 25 -1.29 -6.90 20.35
N ASP A 26 -1.24 -7.89 19.47
CA ASP A 26 -0.09 -8.77 19.28
C ASP A 26 1.06 -8.02 18.60
N GLN A 27 2.30 -8.34 19.00
CA GLN A 27 3.52 -7.79 18.45
C GLN A 27 4.56 -8.89 18.27
N PHE A 28 5.50 -8.70 17.34
CA PHE A 28 6.73 -9.49 17.27
C PHE A 28 7.91 -8.73 17.88
N LEU A 29 8.04 -7.45 17.51
CA LEU A 29 8.98 -6.48 18.07
C LEU A 29 8.20 -5.23 18.48
N GLN A 30 8.82 -4.35 19.29
CA GLN A 30 8.13 -3.17 19.83
C GLN A 30 7.59 -2.19 18.77
N HIS A 31 8.16 -2.21 17.56
CA HIS A 31 7.80 -1.36 16.43
C HIS A 31 6.90 -2.08 15.41
N THR A 32 6.35 -3.26 15.75
CA THR A 32 5.45 -4.02 14.87
C THR A 32 4.10 -4.31 15.51
N ILE A 33 3.09 -4.55 14.67
CA ILE A 33 1.78 -5.11 15.06
C ILE A 33 1.53 -6.37 14.23
N LEU A 34 1.28 -7.49 14.89
CA LEU A 34 0.99 -8.78 14.26
C LEU A 34 -0.52 -9.01 14.19
N PHE A 35 -1.06 -9.23 13.00
CA PHE A 35 -2.43 -9.67 12.79
C PHE A 35 -2.43 -11.18 12.53
N LYS A 36 -2.67 -11.98 13.57
CA LYS A 36 -2.78 -13.44 13.47
C LYS A 36 -4.04 -13.84 12.70
N GLY A 37 -3.93 -14.85 11.84
CA GLY A 37 -5.04 -15.33 11.00
C GLY A 37 -5.61 -14.24 10.10
N PHE A 38 -4.79 -13.26 9.70
CA PHE A 38 -5.20 -12.18 8.82
C PHE A 38 -5.70 -12.71 7.47
N PHE A 39 -5.00 -13.71 6.93
CA PHE A 39 -5.31 -14.33 5.66
C PHE A 39 -6.08 -15.64 5.90
N THR A 40 -7.31 -15.71 5.41
CA THR A 40 -8.16 -16.90 5.58
C THR A 40 -8.11 -17.87 4.39
N ASN A 41 -7.88 -17.35 3.18
CA ASN A 41 -7.90 -18.11 1.92
C ASN A 41 -6.63 -17.90 1.07
N HIS A 42 -5.49 -17.51 1.68
CA HIS A 42 -4.23 -17.33 0.96
C HIS A 42 -3.46 -18.65 0.93
N SER A 43 -2.87 -18.98 -0.22
CA SER A 43 -2.15 -20.23 -0.46
C SER A 43 -0.83 -20.43 0.31
N TRP A 44 -0.34 -19.41 1.03
CA TRP A 44 0.98 -19.42 1.67
C TRP A 44 0.96 -18.75 3.04
N TYR A 45 0.35 -17.57 3.14
CA TYR A 45 0.37 -16.79 4.38
C TYR A 45 -0.90 -17.00 5.20
N ASN A 46 -0.73 -17.03 6.51
CA ASN A 46 -1.80 -17.00 7.51
C ASN A 46 -1.84 -15.63 8.20
N ASP A 47 -0.66 -15.06 8.48
CA ASP A 47 -0.51 -13.88 9.33
C ASP A 47 0.06 -12.69 8.54
N LEU A 48 -0.30 -11.49 8.99
CA LEU A 48 0.27 -10.23 8.49
C LEU A 48 1.00 -9.51 9.62
N LEU A 49 2.29 -9.26 9.47
CA LEU A 49 3.08 -8.42 10.37
C LEU A 49 3.22 -7.02 9.77
N VAL A 50 2.73 -6.00 10.47
CA VAL A 50 2.89 -4.61 10.05
C VAL A 50 4.06 -3.99 10.80
N ASP A 51 5.01 -3.44 10.05
CA ASP A 51 6.20 -2.78 10.56
C ASP A 51 6.06 -1.26 10.48
N PHE A 52 6.54 -0.57 11.51
CA PHE A 52 6.51 0.88 11.68
C PHE A 52 7.89 1.38 12.10
N ASP A 53 8.16 2.67 11.89
CA ASP A 53 9.48 3.24 12.21
C ASP A 53 9.78 3.30 13.72
N SER A 54 8.76 3.27 14.57
CA SER A 54 8.95 3.42 16.02
C SER A 54 7.81 2.84 16.85
N LYS A 55 8.12 2.58 18.12
CA LYS A 55 7.14 2.22 19.16
C LYS A 55 6.06 3.30 19.33
N ASP A 56 6.42 4.58 19.25
CA ASP A 56 5.48 5.69 19.39
C ASP A 56 4.41 5.68 18.28
N ILE A 57 4.77 5.24 17.07
CA ILE A 57 3.80 5.05 15.99
C ILE A 57 2.91 3.84 16.29
N VAL A 58 3.47 2.73 16.75
CA VAL A 58 2.70 1.53 17.12
C VAL A 58 1.65 1.84 18.18
N ASP A 59 2.01 2.58 19.23
CA ASP A 59 1.11 2.89 20.34
C ASP A 59 -0.09 3.77 19.91
N LYS A 60 -0.04 4.37 18.72
CA LYS A 60 -1.22 5.03 18.11
C LYS A 60 -2.27 4.05 17.62
N TYR A 61 -1.89 2.83 17.23
CA TYR A 61 -2.75 1.88 16.53
C TYR A 61 -2.98 0.56 17.27
N LYS A 62 -2.02 0.13 18.10
CA LYS A 62 -2.10 -1.13 18.85
C LYS A 62 -3.35 -1.13 19.73
N GLY A 63 -4.12 -2.19 19.63
CA GLY A 63 -5.33 -2.38 20.41
C GLY A 63 -6.50 -1.48 20.04
N LYS A 64 -6.45 -0.84 18.87
CA LYS A 64 -7.55 -0.02 18.34
C LYS A 64 -8.10 -0.63 17.07
N LYS A 65 -9.33 -0.24 16.76
CA LYS A 65 -9.93 -0.52 15.46
C LYS A 65 -9.21 0.25 14.37
N VAL A 66 -8.69 -0.47 13.39
CA VAL A 66 -7.88 0.06 12.30
C VAL A 66 -8.31 -0.52 10.96
N ASP A 67 -8.07 0.26 9.92
CA ASP A 67 -8.15 -0.17 8.53
C ASP A 67 -6.73 -0.32 7.98
N LEU A 68 -6.55 -1.31 7.12
CA LEU A 68 -5.27 -1.66 6.49
C LEU A 68 -5.39 -1.44 4.98
N TYR A 69 -4.48 -0.67 4.41
CA TYR A 69 -4.27 -0.56 2.97
C TYR A 69 -2.77 -0.45 2.68
N GLY A 70 -2.17 -1.52 2.16
CA GLY A 70 -0.76 -1.52 1.75
C GLY A 70 -0.34 -2.77 0.99
N ALA A 71 0.86 -2.72 0.42
CA ALA A 71 1.44 -3.86 -0.29
C ALA A 71 2.23 -4.73 0.70
N TYR A 72 1.90 -6.02 0.75
CA TYR A 72 2.63 -6.98 1.58
C TYR A 72 3.64 -7.80 0.75
N TYR A 73 4.60 -8.39 1.45
CA TYR A 73 5.63 -9.25 0.87
C TYR A 73 6.00 -10.38 1.85
N GLY A 74 6.45 -11.52 1.33
CA GLY A 74 6.92 -12.64 2.17
C GLY A 74 8.43 -12.78 2.27
N TYR A 75 9.18 -12.35 1.25
CA TYR A 75 10.63 -12.54 1.21
C TYR A 75 11.30 -11.86 2.41
N GLN A 76 12.06 -12.64 3.20
CA GLN A 76 12.71 -12.20 4.45
C GLN A 76 11.76 -11.68 5.55
N CYS A 77 10.46 -11.95 5.46
CA CYS A 77 9.53 -11.66 6.54
C CYS A 77 9.59 -12.76 7.62
N ALA A 78 9.69 -12.37 8.88
CA ALA A 78 9.60 -13.26 10.04
C ALA A 78 8.86 -12.58 11.18
N GLY A 79 8.01 -13.33 11.89
CA GLY A 79 7.40 -12.86 13.14
C GLY A 79 6.21 -13.68 13.61
N GLY A 80 5.23 -13.92 12.74
CA GLY A 80 4.07 -14.78 13.04
C GLY A 80 4.36 -16.27 12.84
N THR A 81 3.39 -16.99 12.28
CA THR A 81 3.53 -18.41 11.94
C THR A 81 4.77 -18.63 11.05
N PRO A 82 5.70 -19.54 11.42
CA PRO A 82 6.92 -19.78 10.67
C PRO A 82 6.65 -20.09 9.19
N ASN A 83 7.37 -19.40 8.29
CA ASN A 83 7.23 -19.49 6.83
C ASN A 83 5.83 -19.16 6.27
N LYS A 84 4.88 -18.69 7.10
CA LYS A 84 3.50 -18.35 6.72
C LYS A 84 3.09 -16.95 7.18
N THR A 85 4.06 -16.05 7.28
CA THR A 85 3.81 -14.64 7.61
C THR A 85 4.22 -13.76 6.44
N ALA A 86 3.35 -12.83 6.05
CA ALA A 86 3.70 -11.73 5.18
C ALA A 86 3.93 -10.45 6.01
N CYS A 87 4.77 -9.56 5.51
CA CYS A 87 5.11 -8.29 6.14
C CYS A 87 4.59 -7.13 5.29
N MET A 88 4.28 -6.01 5.94
CA MET A 88 3.89 -4.76 5.29
C MET A 88 4.46 -3.59 6.08
N TYR A 89 4.86 -2.51 5.39
CA TYR A 89 5.28 -1.28 6.05
C TYR A 89 4.13 -0.30 6.14
N GLY A 90 3.78 0.15 7.35
CA GLY A 90 2.74 1.14 7.59
C GLY A 90 1.36 0.73 7.06
N GLY A 91 0.71 1.62 6.30
CA GLY A 91 -0.58 1.30 5.67
C GLY A 91 -1.76 1.20 6.63
N VAL A 92 -1.64 1.78 7.84
CA VAL A 92 -2.65 1.68 8.90
C VAL A 92 -3.28 3.04 9.17
N THR A 93 -4.61 3.06 9.27
CA THR A 93 -5.38 4.23 9.71
C THR A 93 -6.36 3.82 10.81
N LEU A 94 -6.68 4.72 11.74
CA LEU A 94 -7.77 4.48 12.68
C LEU A 94 -9.10 4.33 11.92
N HIS A 95 -9.93 3.39 12.38
CA HIS A 95 -11.23 3.10 11.77
C HIS A 95 -12.29 4.12 12.23
N ASP A 96 -12.39 4.33 13.54
CA ASP A 96 -13.46 5.13 14.14
C ASP A 96 -13.41 6.59 13.66
N ASN A 97 -14.58 7.11 13.27
CA ASN A 97 -14.76 8.47 12.71
C ASN A 97 -13.98 8.80 11.43
N ASN A 98 -13.28 7.83 10.84
CA ASN A 98 -12.42 8.05 9.67
C ASN A 98 -13.10 7.79 8.33
N ARG A 99 -14.32 7.23 8.32
CA ARG A 99 -15.09 6.99 7.08
C ARG A 99 -15.73 8.29 6.57
N LEU A 100 -15.60 8.54 5.28
CA LEU A 100 -16.32 9.59 4.56
C LEU A 100 -17.76 9.13 4.24
N THR A 101 -18.68 10.08 4.14
CA THR A 101 -20.08 9.80 3.72
C THR A 101 -20.15 9.39 2.26
N GLU A 102 -19.26 9.93 1.42
CA GLU A 102 -19.16 9.64 -0.01
C GLU A 102 -17.71 9.29 -0.36
N GLU A 103 -17.53 8.41 -1.34
CA GLU A 103 -16.19 8.05 -1.83
C GLU A 103 -15.50 9.29 -2.40
N LYS A 104 -14.35 9.65 -1.85
CA LYS A 104 -13.55 10.77 -2.35
C LYS A 104 -12.74 10.30 -3.54
N LYS A 105 -13.04 10.88 -4.69
CA LYS A 105 -12.18 10.82 -5.88
C LYS A 105 -11.10 11.87 -5.76
N VAL A 106 -9.84 11.48 -5.91
CA VAL A 106 -8.67 12.34 -5.75
C VAL A 106 -8.21 12.78 -7.14
N PRO A 107 -8.35 14.07 -7.50
CA PRO A 107 -7.91 14.57 -8.80
C PRO A 107 -6.39 14.44 -8.97
N ILE A 108 -5.96 14.06 -10.18
CA ILE A 108 -4.54 13.91 -10.52
C ILE A 108 -4.21 14.84 -11.68
N ASN A 109 -3.23 15.71 -11.47
CA ASN A 109 -2.60 16.45 -12.56
C ASN A 109 -1.34 15.68 -12.99
N LEU A 110 -1.30 15.28 -14.27
CA LEU A 110 -0.20 14.50 -14.83
C LEU A 110 0.45 15.28 -15.97
N TRP A 111 1.79 15.33 -15.96
CA TRP A 111 2.58 15.91 -17.04
C TRP A 111 3.52 14.88 -17.63
N LEU A 112 3.54 14.78 -18.95
CA LEU A 112 4.52 14.02 -19.72
C LEU A 112 5.27 14.99 -20.62
N ASP A 113 6.58 15.12 -20.43
CA ASP A 113 7.44 16.07 -21.13
C ASP A 113 6.89 17.52 -21.13
N GLY A 114 6.40 17.94 -19.96
CA GLY A 114 5.82 19.28 -19.75
C GLY A 114 4.40 19.47 -20.28
N LYS A 115 3.83 18.48 -20.99
CA LYS A 115 2.45 18.54 -21.50
C LYS A 115 1.48 17.88 -20.54
N GLN A 116 0.44 18.60 -20.15
CA GLN A 116 -0.60 18.07 -19.28
C GLN A 116 -1.42 17.00 -20.00
N ASN A 117 -1.69 15.90 -19.31
CA ASN A 117 -2.50 14.79 -19.78
C ASN A 117 -3.70 14.59 -18.86
N THR A 118 -4.86 14.30 -19.45
CA THR A 118 -6.08 14.03 -18.69
C THR A 118 -6.01 12.65 -18.06
N VAL A 119 -6.26 12.59 -16.74
CA VAL A 119 -6.39 11.34 -15.97
C VAL A 119 -7.85 11.17 -15.54
N PRO A 120 -8.45 9.98 -15.71
CA PRO A 120 -9.81 9.73 -15.22
C PRO A 120 -9.94 10.01 -13.72
N LEU A 121 -11.04 10.64 -13.32
CA LEU A 121 -11.23 11.03 -11.92
C LEU A 121 -11.33 9.82 -10.97
N GLU A 122 -11.69 8.64 -11.49
CA GLU A 122 -11.77 7.38 -10.72
C GLU A 122 -10.40 6.73 -10.44
N THR A 123 -9.30 7.26 -10.99
CA THR A 123 -7.97 6.63 -10.95
C THR A 123 -7.44 6.45 -9.54
N VAL A 124 -7.65 7.43 -8.65
CA VAL A 124 -7.30 7.34 -7.23
C VAL A 124 -8.52 7.73 -6.42
N LYS A 125 -8.90 6.88 -5.48
CA LYS A 125 -10.05 7.11 -4.61
C LYS A 125 -9.84 6.56 -3.21
N THR A 126 -10.60 7.10 -2.27
CA THR A 126 -10.57 6.65 -0.89
C THR A 126 -11.91 6.93 -0.19
N ASN A 127 -12.27 6.05 0.75
CA ASN A 127 -13.40 6.26 1.66
C ASN A 127 -12.94 6.81 3.01
N LYS A 128 -11.65 7.18 3.15
CA LYS A 128 -11.05 7.61 4.41
C LYS A 128 -10.85 9.14 4.44
N LYS A 129 -11.14 9.77 5.57
CA LYS A 129 -10.84 11.20 5.84
C LYS A 129 -9.34 11.41 6.00
N ASN A 130 -8.71 10.62 6.86
CA ASN A 130 -7.28 10.50 7.02
C ASN A 130 -6.84 9.23 6.29
N VAL A 131 -6.18 9.40 5.16
CA VAL A 131 -5.70 8.33 4.28
C VAL A 131 -4.17 8.25 4.35
N THR A 132 -3.61 7.05 4.22
CA THR A 132 -2.15 6.92 4.11
C THR A 132 -1.68 7.37 2.73
N VAL A 133 -0.51 7.99 2.66
CA VAL A 133 0.15 8.26 1.37
C VAL A 133 0.33 6.97 0.56
N GLN A 134 0.60 5.85 1.24
CA GLN A 134 0.74 4.53 0.62
C GLN A 134 -0.52 4.07 -0.12
N GLU A 135 -1.72 4.28 0.43
CA GLU A 135 -2.99 3.94 -0.24
C GLU A 135 -3.17 4.71 -1.55
N LEU A 136 -2.82 6.00 -1.57
CA LEU A 136 -2.92 6.86 -2.75
C LEU A 136 -1.84 6.50 -3.78
N ASP A 137 -0.60 6.31 -3.33
CA ASP A 137 0.55 5.99 -4.18
C ASP A 137 0.40 4.64 -4.88
N LEU A 138 -0.05 3.60 -4.17
CA LEU A 138 -0.27 2.28 -4.77
C LEU A 138 -1.31 2.30 -5.89
N GLN A 139 -2.32 3.16 -5.80
CA GLN A 139 -3.31 3.36 -6.87
C GLN A 139 -2.73 4.16 -8.04
N ALA A 140 -2.07 5.29 -7.75
CA ALA A 140 -1.46 6.13 -8.77
C ALA A 140 -0.40 5.38 -9.59
N ARG A 141 0.52 4.66 -8.93
CA ARG A 141 1.59 3.92 -9.62
C ARG A 141 1.08 2.72 -10.40
N ARG A 142 -0.03 2.11 -9.97
CA ARG A 142 -0.71 1.09 -10.76
C ARG A 142 -1.19 1.68 -12.08
N TYR A 143 -1.86 2.82 -12.05
CA TYR A 143 -2.28 3.53 -13.26
C TYR A 143 -1.10 3.93 -14.15
N LEU A 144 -0.01 4.44 -13.56
CA LEU A 144 1.19 4.79 -14.33
C LEU A 144 1.82 3.57 -15.01
N GLN A 145 1.81 2.40 -14.36
CA GLN A 145 2.25 1.16 -14.98
C GLN A 145 1.31 0.73 -16.13
N GLU A 146 -0.01 0.78 -15.92
CA GLU A 146 -1.02 0.39 -16.92
C GLU A 146 -0.97 1.30 -18.16
N LYS A 147 -0.80 2.60 -17.96
CA LYS A 147 -0.89 3.60 -19.03
C LYS A 147 0.43 3.90 -19.72
N TYR A 148 1.54 3.85 -18.98
CA TYR A 148 2.85 4.34 -19.45
C TYR A 148 3.97 3.31 -19.32
N ASN A 149 3.66 2.06 -18.95
CA ASN A 149 4.67 1.02 -18.75
C ASN A 149 5.81 1.46 -17.81
N LEU A 150 5.48 2.22 -16.76
CA LEU A 150 6.45 2.94 -15.92
C LEU A 150 7.64 2.11 -15.44
N TYR A 151 7.43 0.83 -15.13
CA TYR A 151 8.44 -0.10 -14.63
C TYR A 151 8.75 -1.23 -15.62
N ASN A 152 8.50 -1.03 -16.91
CA ASN A 152 9.08 -1.88 -17.95
C ASN A 152 10.49 -1.37 -18.31
N SER A 153 11.36 -2.26 -18.76
CA SER A 153 12.61 -1.83 -19.40
C SER A 153 12.33 -1.17 -20.76
N ASP A 154 13.30 -0.43 -21.26
CA ASP A 154 13.23 0.23 -22.58
C ASP A 154 12.88 -0.76 -23.70
N VAL A 155 13.43 -1.99 -23.63
CA VAL A 155 13.15 -3.08 -24.59
C VAL A 155 11.67 -3.51 -24.57
N PHE A 156 10.97 -3.32 -23.45
CA PHE A 156 9.54 -3.60 -23.29
C PHE A 156 8.70 -2.32 -23.26
N ASP A 157 9.08 -1.31 -24.05
CA ASP A 157 8.37 -0.05 -24.26
C ASP A 157 8.23 0.82 -22.98
N GLY A 158 9.15 0.66 -22.02
CA GLY A 158 9.29 1.58 -20.89
C GLY A 158 9.91 2.90 -21.31
N LYS A 159 9.10 3.85 -21.79
CA LYS A 159 9.59 5.15 -22.30
C LYS A 159 9.92 6.17 -21.22
N VAL A 160 9.33 6.04 -20.04
CA VAL A 160 9.49 7.00 -18.93
C VAL A 160 10.82 6.76 -18.22
N GLN A 161 11.76 7.70 -18.36
CA GLN A 161 13.09 7.59 -17.75
C GLN A 161 13.18 8.22 -16.36
N ARG A 162 12.29 9.18 -16.05
CA ARG A 162 12.21 9.89 -14.76
C ARG A 162 10.77 10.25 -14.45
N GLY A 163 10.45 10.35 -13.17
CA GLY A 163 9.13 10.79 -12.71
C GLY A 163 9.18 11.30 -11.28
N LEU A 164 8.24 12.18 -10.95
CA LEU A 164 8.01 12.68 -9.60
C LEU A 164 6.51 12.56 -9.31
N ILE A 165 6.18 12.11 -8.11
CA ILE A 165 4.82 12.14 -7.58
C ILE A 165 4.79 13.05 -6.35
N VAL A 166 3.79 13.92 -6.27
CA VAL A 166 3.58 14.85 -5.16
C VAL A 166 2.15 14.70 -4.67
N PHE A 167 1.99 14.56 -3.35
CA PHE A 167 0.68 14.56 -2.71
C PHE A 167 0.42 15.94 -2.11
N HIS A 168 -0.37 16.76 -2.79
CA HIS A 168 -0.74 18.11 -2.34
C HIS A 168 -1.88 18.01 -1.31
N THR A 169 -1.65 18.57 -0.11
CA THR A 169 -2.58 18.58 1.03
C THR A 169 -3.30 19.90 1.16
#